data_AF-A0A839VM00-F1
#
_entry.id   AF-A0A839VM00-F1
#
_cell.length_a   1.000
_cell.length_b   1.000
_cell.length_c   1.000
_cell.angle_alpha   90.00
_cell.angle_beta   90.00
_cell.angle_gamma   90.00
#
_symmetry.space_group_name_H-M   'P 1'
#
loop_
_entity.id
_entity.type
_entity.pdbx_description
1 polymer ?
#
loop_
_entity_poly.entity_id
_entity_poly.type
_entity_poly.pdbx_seq_one_letter_code
_entity_poly.pdbx_strand_id
1 'polypeptide(L)'
;MYISPIRSKDKPDEPIVWGFGLACHAGATGDEIDDLLGARKLKDQWFWTGTNAPFEANQYFRLIEFSGKNWTGIGNTNDQITGEETLSQRFFNFCLFQTGGSQVLCVCNLQVMNLNHPNSNILEKVIDILKSIEFVEPDAPAMEKSRYRPK
;
A
#
# COMPACT_ATOMS: atom_id res chain seq x y z
N MET A 1 -0.48 10.83 -4.14
CA MET A 1 -0.41 10.57 -5.60
C MET A 1 -1.57 9.64 -5.95
N TYR A 2 -2.37 9.96 -6.96
CA TYR A 2 -3.54 9.17 -7.34
C TYR A 2 -3.22 8.43 -8.64
N ILE A 3 -3.17 7.10 -8.61
CA ILE A 3 -3.01 6.26 -9.80
C ILE A 3 -4.38 5.65 -10.08
N SER A 4 -5.03 6.11 -11.15
CA SER A 4 -6.40 5.69 -11.48
C SER A 4 -6.52 5.37 -12.96
N PRO A 5 -7.17 4.24 -13.29
CA PRO A 5 -7.82 4.12 -14.58
C PRO A 5 -9.34 3.86 -14.40
N ILE A 6 -10.10 4.23 -15.42
CA ILE A 6 -11.57 4.22 -15.49
C ILE A 6 -12.06 2.87 -16.03
N ARG A 7 -13.06 2.26 -15.39
CA ARG A 7 -13.71 1.02 -15.88
C ARG A 7 -14.84 1.36 -16.87
N SER A 8 -14.72 0.91 -18.12
CA SER A 8 -15.84 0.80 -19.05
C SER A 8 -16.63 -0.47 -18.73
N LYS A 9 -17.96 -0.39 -18.62
CA LYS A 9 -18.82 -1.55 -18.28
C LYS A 9 -19.10 -2.47 -19.48
N ASP A 10 -18.70 -2.09 -20.69
CA ASP A 10 -19.26 -2.69 -21.92
C ASP A 10 -18.31 -3.60 -22.72
N LYS A 11 -17.11 -3.95 -22.20
CA LYS A 11 -16.14 -4.79 -22.95
C LYS A 11 -15.42 -5.84 -22.10
N PRO A 12 -15.76 -7.13 -22.21
CA PRO A 12 -15.12 -8.21 -21.44
C PRO A 12 -13.69 -8.54 -21.89
N ASP A 13 -13.27 -8.09 -23.09
CA ASP A 13 -11.91 -8.27 -23.62
C ASP A 13 -10.97 -7.09 -23.33
N GLU A 14 -11.44 -6.05 -22.62
CA GLU A 14 -10.59 -4.93 -22.20
C GLU A 14 -9.70 -5.32 -21.00
N PRO A 15 -8.43 -4.88 -20.97
CA PRO A 15 -7.55 -5.15 -19.85
C PRO A 15 -8.17 -4.64 -18.56
N ILE A 16 -8.16 -5.50 -17.52
CA ILE A 16 -8.67 -5.14 -16.19
C ILE A 16 -7.97 -3.86 -15.74
N VAL A 17 -8.78 -2.82 -15.57
CA VAL A 17 -8.37 -1.51 -15.08
C VAL A 17 -8.36 -1.56 -13.55
N TRP A 18 -7.18 -1.36 -12.96
CA TRP A 18 -6.95 -1.31 -11.52
C TRP A 18 -6.09 -0.10 -11.17
N GLY A 19 -6.27 0.43 -9.98
CA GLY A 19 -5.53 1.59 -9.47
C GLY A 19 -5.58 1.62 -7.95
N PHE A 20 -4.66 2.36 -7.35
CA PHE A 20 -4.61 2.56 -5.91
C PHE A 20 -4.09 3.94 -5.56
N GLY A 21 -4.60 4.49 -4.46
CA GLY A 21 -4.13 5.74 -3.88
C GLY A 21 -3.04 5.47 -2.86
N LEU A 22 -1.95 6.24 -2.92
CA LEU A 22 -0.90 6.25 -1.91
C LEU A 22 -1.11 7.42 -0.96
N ALA A 23 -1.09 7.14 0.33
CA ALA A 23 -1.08 8.16 1.39
C ALA A 23 0.34 8.33 1.94
N CYS A 24 0.75 9.59 2.15
CA CYS A 24 2.05 9.92 2.71
C CYS A 24 1.89 10.33 4.17
N HIS A 25 2.68 9.74 5.04
CA HIS A 25 2.66 9.95 6.48
C HIS A 25 4.08 10.33 6.92
N ALA A 26 4.26 11.62 7.25
CA ALA A 26 5.53 12.13 7.74
C ALA A 26 5.63 11.94 9.25
N GLY A 27 6.67 11.25 9.72
CA GLY A 27 6.90 11.01 11.14
C GLY A 27 5.92 10.03 11.78
N ALA A 28 5.34 9.12 10.99
CA ALA A 28 4.42 8.10 11.49
C ALA A 28 5.07 7.25 12.59
N THR A 29 4.34 7.06 13.67
CA THR A 29 4.70 6.18 14.78
C THR A 29 4.51 4.70 14.41
N GLY A 30 5.11 3.80 15.19
CA GLY A 30 4.93 2.35 14.99
C GLY A 30 3.46 1.92 15.03
N ASP A 31 2.69 2.46 15.97
CA ASP A 31 1.26 2.14 16.11
C ASP A 31 0.45 2.63 14.89
N GLU A 32 0.76 3.82 14.37
CA GLU A 32 0.12 4.32 13.14
C GLU A 32 0.47 3.45 11.92
N ILE A 33 1.71 2.97 11.83
CA ILE A 33 2.14 2.05 10.76
C ILE A 33 1.39 0.72 10.86
N ASP A 34 1.25 0.16 12.06
CA ASP A 34 0.52 -1.08 12.31
C ASP A 34 -0.96 -0.95 11.90
N ASP A 35 -1.59 0.17 12.23
CA ASP A 35 -2.97 0.48 11.84
C ASP A 35 -3.12 0.62 10.32
N LEU A 36 -2.19 1.31 9.65
CA LEU A 36 -2.18 1.45 8.19
C LEU A 36 -1.94 0.13 7.46
N LEU A 37 -1.12 -0.75 8.02
CA LEU A 37 -0.93 -2.12 7.55
C LEU A 37 -2.13 -3.01 7.82
N GLY A 38 -3.03 -2.61 8.73
CA GLY A 38 -4.13 -3.44 9.22
C GLY A 38 -3.63 -4.65 10.00
N ALA A 39 -2.37 -4.65 10.45
CA ALA A 39 -1.73 -5.79 11.06
C ALA A 39 -0.64 -5.34 12.02
N ARG A 40 -0.66 -5.89 13.23
CA ARG A 40 0.38 -5.66 14.25
C ARG A 40 0.99 -6.97 14.70
N LYS A 41 2.28 -6.95 15.02
CA LYS A 41 2.97 -8.11 15.58
C LYS A 41 3.03 -8.00 17.10
N LEU A 42 2.44 -8.96 17.80
CA LEU A 42 2.56 -9.09 19.24
C LEU A 42 3.26 -10.41 19.57
N LYS A 43 4.47 -10.31 20.15
CA LYS A 43 5.38 -11.44 20.33
C LYS A 43 5.67 -12.09 18.97
N ASP A 44 5.26 -13.35 18.76
CA ASP A 44 5.48 -14.11 17.53
C ASP A 44 4.21 -14.31 16.70
N GLN A 45 3.13 -13.58 17.00
CA GLN A 45 1.85 -13.72 16.32
C GLN A 45 1.36 -12.40 15.74
N TRP A 46 0.78 -12.48 14.55
CA TRP A 46 0.17 -11.35 13.85
C TRP A 46 -1.32 -11.23 14.21
N PHE A 47 -1.73 -10.00 14.52
CA PHE A 47 -3.09 -9.65 14.91
C PHE A 47 -3.66 -8.65 13.92
N TRP A 48 -4.94 -8.80 13.63
CA TRP A 48 -5.70 -7.81 12.87
C TRP A 48 -6.02 -6.63 13.79
N THR A 49 -5.61 -5.42 13.40
CA THR A 49 -5.81 -4.21 14.23
C THR A 49 -7.29 -3.84 14.41
N GLY A 50 -8.13 -4.12 13.42
CA GLY A 50 -9.56 -3.81 13.48
C GLY A 50 -10.36 -4.62 14.51
N THR A 51 -9.92 -5.84 14.84
CA THR A 51 -10.61 -6.72 15.80
C THR A 51 -9.79 -7.02 17.05
N ASN A 52 -8.49 -6.70 17.05
CA ASN A 52 -7.52 -7.13 18.05
C ASN A 52 -7.44 -8.65 18.22
N ALA A 53 -7.89 -9.42 17.23
CA ALA A 53 -7.82 -10.88 17.20
C ALA A 53 -6.65 -11.35 16.33
N PRO A 54 -6.07 -12.53 16.62
CA PRO A 54 -5.09 -13.12 15.72
C PRO A 54 -5.73 -13.44 14.36
N PHE A 55 -4.94 -13.37 13.28
CA PHE A 55 -5.43 -13.83 11.97
C PHE A 55 -5.78 -15.32 12.03
N GLU A 56 -6.95 -15.67 11.51
CA GLU A 56 -7.39 -17.05 11.37
C GLU A 56 -6.63 -17.75 10.23
N ALA A 57 -6.46 -19.06 10.31
CA ALA A 57 -5.70 -19.82 9.32
C ALA A 57 -6.30 -19.72 7.90
N ASN A 58 -7.63 -19.63 7.80
CA ASN A 58 -8.37 -19.45 6.54
C ASN A 58 -8.31 -18.00 5.99
N GLN A 59 -7.76 -17.03 6.73
CA GLN A 59 -7.47 -15.69 6.21
C GLN A 59 -6.18 -15.66 5.38
N TYR A 60 -5.44 -16.77 5.30
CA TYR A 60 -4.21 -16.90 4.50
C TYR A 60 -3.26 -15.70 4.65
N PHE A 61 -3.12 -15.20 5.89
CA PHE A 61 -2.26 -14.06 6.18
C PHE A 61 -0.82 -14.36 5.76
N ARG A 62 -0.23 -13.47 4.97
CA ARG A 62 1.17 -13.58 4.53
C ARG A 62 1.86 -12.24 4.65
N LEU A 63 2.99 -12.22 5.34
CA LEU A 63 3.89 -11.08 5.35
C LEU A 63 4.78 -11.10 4.10
N ILE A 64 5.02 -9.93 3.52
CA ILE A 64 5.88 -9.73 2.36
C ILE A 64 6.81 -8.57 2.67
N GLU A 65 8.10 -8.84 2.64
CA GLU A 65 9.14 -7.81 2.73
C GLU A 65 9.67 -7.54 1.32
N PHE A 66 9.90 -6.27 1.01
CA PHE A 66 10.40 -5.85 -0.29
C PHE A 66 11.11 -4.50 -0.17
N SER A 67 11.88 -4.12 -1.19
CA SER A 67 12.67 -2.89 -1.17
C SER A 67 12.75 -2.28 -2.56
N GLY A 68 13.03 -0.98 -2.61
CA GLY A 68 13.33 -0.25 -3.83
C GLY A 68 14.65 0.48 -3.74
N LYS A 69 14.77 1.56 -4.53
CA LYS A 69 16.02 2.30 -4.69
C LYS A 69 16.51 2.97 -3.39
N ASN A 70 15.60 3.59 -2.64
CA ASN A 70 15.92 4.35 -1.42
C ASN A 70 14.86 4.18 -0.33
N TRP A 71 14.24 3.01 -0.26
CA TRP A 71 13.24 2.67 0.73
C TRP A 71 13.17 1.15 0.96
N THR A 72 12.73 0.77 2.15
CA THR A 72 12.32 -0.60 2.49
C THR A 72 10.81 -0.64 2.67
N GLY A 73 10.21 -1.80 2.48
CA GLY A 73 8.76 -1.95 2.52
C GLY A 73 8.35 -3.23 3.22
N ILE A 74 7.23 -3.13 3.91
CA ILE A 74 6.53 -4.26 4.50
C ILE A 74 5.11 -4.24 3.98
N GLY A 75 4.60 -5.40 3.64
CA GLY A 75 3.20 -5.57 3.30
C GLY A 75 2.66 -6.89 3.81
N ASN A 76 1.34 -7.00 3.77
CA ASN A 76 0.66 -8.24 4.04
C ASN A 76 -0.46 -8.48 3.04
N THR A 77 -0.71 -9.76 2.78
CA THR A 77 -1.96 -10.18 2.16
C THR A 77 -2.85 -10.85 3.18
N ASN A 78 -4.15 -10.65 3.06
CA ASN A 78 -5.15 -11.40 3.80
C ASN A 78 -6.40 -11.62 2.96
N ASP A 79 -7.09 -12.72 3.23
CA ASP A 79 -8.33 -13.10 2.58
C ASP A 79 -9.52 -12.63 3.42
N GLN A 80 -10.54 -12.13 2.72
CA GLN A 80 -11.82 -11.85 3.32
C GLN A 80 -12.55 -13.17 3.62
N ILE A 81 -12.73 -13.45 4.90
CA ILE A 81 -13.39 -14.68 5.41
C ILE A 81 -14.86 -14.48 5.79
N THR A 82 -15.35 -13.24 5.74
CA THR A 82 -16.75 -12.90 6.07
C THR A 82 -17.49 -12.33 4.86
N GLY A 83 -18.78 -12.62 4.77
CA GLY A 83 -19.63 -12.19 3.66
C GLY A 83 -19.93 -13.32 2.67
N GLU A 84 -20.42 -12.96 1.49
CA GLU A 84 -20.72 -13.93 0.44
C GLU A 84 -19.42 -14.48 -0.18
N GLU A 85 -19.27 -15.80 -0.21
CA GLU A 85 -18.07 -16.46 -0.75
C GLU A 85 -17.78 -16.03 -2.20
N THR A 86 -18.84 -15.80 -3.00
CA THR A 86 -18.76 -15.34 -4.40
C THR A 86 -18.11 -13.96 -4.54
N LEU A 87 -18.06 -13.18 -3.46
CA LEU A 87 -17.49 -11.85 -3.39
C LEU A 87 -16.16 -11.82 -2.63
N SER A 88 -15.67 -12.95 -2.09
CA SER A 88 -14.44 -13.01 -1.32
C SER A 88 -13.23 -12.50 -2.12
N GLN A 89 -12.40 -11.69 -1.46
CA GLN A 89 -11.27 -11.00 -2.04
C GLN A 89 -9.99 -11.28 -1.26
N ARG A 90 -8.85 -11.14 -1.93
CA ARG A 90 -7.55 -10.97 -1.28
C ARG A 90 -7.17 -9.50 -1.31
N PHE A 91 -6.85 -8.96 -0.15
CA PHE A 91 -6.30 -7.63 -0.01
C PHE A 91 -4.79 -7.67 0.11
N PHE A 92 -4.14 -6.59 -0.28
CA PHE A 92 -2.74 -6.28 -0.03
C PHE A 92 -2.68 -4.93 0.69
N ASN A 93 -2.02 -4.91 1.84
CA ASN A 93 -1.73 -3.71 2.60
C ASN A 93 -0.21 -3.54 2.62
N PHE A 94 0.30 -2.32 2.51
CA PHE A 94 1.73 -2.10 2.61
C PHE A 94 2.09 -0.70 3.04
N CYS A 95 3.32 -0.56 3.54
CA CYS A 95 3.98 0.69 3.84
C CYS A 95 5.42 0.67 3.29
N LEU A 96 5.86 1.78 2.70
CA LEU A 96 7.22 2.01 2.20
C LEU A 96 7.88 3.07 3.09
N PHE A 97 9.05 2.76 3.63
CA PHE A 97 9.81 3.58 4.56
C PHE A 97 11.01 4.21 3.85
N GLN A 98 11.07 5.53 3.79
CA GLN A 98 12.22 6.24 3.24
C GLN A 98 13.50 5.88 4.03
N THR A 99 14.56 5.54 3.32
CA THR A 99 15.87 5.27 3.95
C THR A 99 16.47 6.57 4.48
N GLY A 100 16.77 6.63 5.77
CA GLY A 100 17.37 7.82 6.40
C GLY A 100 16.42 9.01 6.54
N GLY A 101 15.12 8.82 6.29
CA GLY A 101 14.09 9.86 6.41
C GLY A 101 12.96 9.46 7.36
N SER A 102 11.95 10.32 7.44
CA SER A 102 10.74 10.10 8.25
C SER A 102 9.48 9.89 7.42
N GLN A 103 9.61 9.85 6.08
CA GLN A 103 8.47 9.69 5.19
C GLN A 103 8.08 8.22 5.04
N VAL A 104 6.77 7.97 5.16
CA VAL A 104 6.19 6.65 4.93
C VAL A 104 5.06 6.75 3.90
N LEU A 105 5.07 5.89 2.89
CA LEU A 105 3.98 5.77 1.91
C LEU A 105 3.19 4.49 2.17
N CYS A 106 1.91 4.59 2.50
CA CYS A 106 1.08 3.43 2.79
C CYS A 106 -0.13 3.30 1.88
N VAL A 107 -0.61 2.06 1.74
CA VAL A 107 -1.89 1.69 1.12
C VAL A 107 -2.58 0.67 2.01
N CYS A 108 -3.87 0.89 2.23
CA CYS A 108 -4.74 -0.01 2.99
C CYS A 108 -5.87 -0.51 2.08
N ASN A 109 -6.24 -1.78 2.23
CA ASN A 109 -7.30 -2.49 1.53
C ASN A 109 -7.19 -2.46 0.00
N LEU A 110 -5.99 -2.60 -0.57
CA LEU A 110 -5.86 -2.77 -2.00
C LEU A 110 -6.31 -4.18 -2.39
N GLN A 111 -7.44 -4.27 -3.10
CA GLN A 111 -7.88 -5.53 -3.68
C GLN A 111 -6.88 -5.97 -4.76
N VAL A 112 -6.23 -7.12 -4.55
CA VAL A 112 -5.27 -7.68 -5.52
C VAL A 112 -5.78 -8.94 -6.22
N MET A 113 -6.84 -9.58 -5.72
CA MET A 113 -7.42 -10.77 -6.33
C MET A 113 -8.87 -10.96 -5.89
N ASN A 114 -9.72 -11.44 -6.80
CA ASN A 114 -10.99 -12.06 -6.43
C ASN A 114 -10.77 -13.57 -6.24
N LEU A 115 -11.18 -14.14 -5.10
CA LEU A 115 -10.89 -15.55 -4.78
C LEU A 115 -11.61 -16.53 -5.71
N ASN A 116 -12.75 -16.14 -6.30
CA ASN A 116 -13.48 -16.95 -7.29
C ASN A 116 -12.94 -16.82 -8.71
N HIS A 117 -12.10 -15.81 -8.96
CA HIS A 117 -11.47 -15.56 -10.25
C HIS A 117 -9.96 -15.33 -10.06
N PRO A 118 -9.20 -16.34 -9.60
CA PRO A 118 -7.81 -16.18 -9.19
C PRO A 118 -6.88 -15.74 -10.34
N ASN A 119 -7.26 -15.96 -11.59
CA ASN A 119 -6.55 -15.48 -12.78
C ASN A 119 -6.46 -13.94 -12.86
N SER A 120 -7.23 -13.23 -12.03
CA SER A 120 -7.19 -11.76 -11.91
C SER A 120 -6.16 -11.23 -10.90
N ASN A 121 -5.27 -12.08 -10.36
CA ASN A 121 -4.27 -11.66 -9.38
C ASN A 121 -3.29 -10.62 -9.95
N ILE A 122 -3.24 -9.44 -9.33
CA ILE A 122 -2.36 -8.33 -9.71
C ILE A 122 -1.22 -8.06 -8.72
N LEU A 123 -1.04 -8.88 -7.67
CA LEU A 123 -0.07 -8.63 -6.60
C LEU A 123 1.36 -8.39 -7.12
N GLU A 124 1.87 -9.27 -7.99
CA GLU A 124 3.21 -9.13 -8.55
C GLU A 124 3.35 -7.84 -9.38
N LYS A 125 2.32 -7.49 -10.17
CA LYS A 125 2.30 -6.24 -10.94
C LYS A 125 2.34 -5.03 -10.03
N VAL A 126 1.61 -5.05 -8.91
CA VAL A 126 1.66 -3.99 -7.91
C VAL A 126 3.07 -3.89 -7.33
N ILE A 127 3.65 -4.99 -6.87
CA ILE A 127 5.02 -5.02 -6.29
C ILE A 127 6.04 -4.46 -7.28
N ASP A 128 5.96 -4.80 -8.56
CA ASP A 128 6.87 -4.29 -9.58
C ASP A 128 6.70 -2.79 -9.83
N ILE A 129 5.47 -2.26 -9.78
CA ILE A 129 5.26 -0.80 -9.79
C ILE A 129 5.89 -0.17 -8.55
N LEU A 130 5.73 -0.77 -7.37
CA LEU A 130 6.31 -0.22 -6.14
C LEU A 130 7.83 -0.11 -6.25
N LYS A 131 8.51 -1.13 -6.79
CA LYS A 131 9.97 -1.10 -7.02
C LYS A 131 10.44 0.07 -7.88
N SER A 132 9.57 0.67 -8.71
CA SER A 132 9.88 1.87 -9.50
C SER A 132 9.78 3.18 -8.72
N ILE A 133 9.20 3.17 -7.51
CA ILE A 133 9.06 4.35 -6.66
C ILE A 133 10.42 4.78 -6.12
N GLU A 134 10.66 6.08 -6.12
CA GLU A 134 11.78 6.73 -5.48
C GLU A 134 11.27 7.88 -4.61
N PHE A 135 11.80 8.00 -3.40
CA PHE A 135 11.59 9.19 -2.58
C PHE A 135 12.53 10.29 -3.07
N VAL A 136 11.99 11.37 -3.61
CA VAL A 136 12.77 12.52 -4.08
C VAL A 136 12.75 13.62 -3.03
N GLU A 137 13.91 14.23 -2.77
CA GLU A 137 13.94 15.46 -1.98
C GLU A 137 13.25 16.57 -2.77
N PRO A 138 12.38 17.38 -2.15
CA PRO A 138 11.84 18.55 -2.81
C PRO A 138 12.99 19.51 -3.11
N ASP A 139 13.14 19.91 -4.38
CA ASP A 139 14.06 20.99 -4.75
C ASP A 139 13.77 22.18 -3.83
N ALA A 140 14.78 22.60 -3.06
CA ALA A 140 14.65 23.76 -2.20
C ALA A 140 14.13 24.91 -3.07
N PRO A 141 13.05 25.62 -2.66
CA PRO A 141 12.55 26.73 -3.45
C PRO A 141 13.72 27.67 -3.65
N ALA A 142 14.09 27.89 -4.93
CA ALA A 142 15.10 28.86 -5.28
C ALA A 142 14.65 30.17 -4.63
N MET A 143 15.32 30.57 -3.55
CA MET A 143 15.14 31.89 -2.99
C MET A 143 15.57 32.85 -4.09
N GLU A 144 14.58 33.28 -4.88
CA GLU A 144 14.73 34.34 -5.84
C GLU A 144 15.18 35.54 -5.02
N LYS A 145 16.46 35.91 -5.18
CA LYS A 145 17.03 37.12 -4.61
C LYS A 145 16.33 38.31 -5.28
N SER A 146 15.11 38.59 -4.83
CA SER A 146 14.39 39.81 -5.12
C SER A 146 15.25 40.95 -4.59
N ARG A 147 15.79 41.71 -5.54
CA ARG A 147 16.66 42.86 -5.34
C ARG A 147 15.95 43.89 -4.48
N TYR A 148 16.21 43.90 -3.18
CA TYR A 148 15.89 45.05 -2.35
C TYR A 148 16.90 46.17 -2.67
N ARG A 149 16.46 47.18 -3.43
CA ARG A 149 17.15 48.48 -3.53
C ARG A 149 16.54 49.40 -2.47
N PRO A 150 17.23 49.73 -1.38
CA PRO A 150 16.79 50.83 -0.52
C PRO A 150 16.90 52.15 -1.31
N LYS A 151 15.88 52.99 -1.18
CA LYS A 151 15.90 54.40 -1.62
C LYS A 151 16.58 55.25 -0.56
#